data_AF-A0A522EVA0-F1
#
_entry.id   AF-A0A522EVA0-F1
#
_cell.length_a   1.000
_cell.length_b   1.000
_cell.length_c   1.000
_cell.angle_alpha   90.00
_cell.angle_beta   90.00
_cell.angle_gamma   90.00
#
_symmetry.space_group_name_H-M   'P 1'
#
loop_
_entity.id
_entity.type
_entity.pdbx_description
1 polymer ?
#
loop_
_entity_poly.entity_id
_entity_poly.type
_entity_poly.pdbx_seq_one_letter_code
_entity_poly.pdbx_strand_id
1 'polypeptide(L)'
;MKNFIIKLSIFTLMVATINFCWIRFAPLEKHVPHIWFMVAFFALITILFHYFSLNASKGRPQDFIRFYMGSTALRLFLYLLAIVTYRFYDKPTLIPFALGFMAHYFLFTVFEVPILLKELKKL
;
A
#
# COMPACT_ATOMS: atom_id res chain seq x y z
N MET A 1 16.95 -4.58 3.26
CA MET A 1 16.82 -3.62 2.13
C MET A 1 16.75 -4.29 0.76
N LYS A 2 17.84 -4.81 0.15
CA LYS A 2 17.79 -5.37 -1.23
C LYS A 2 16.77 -6.52 -1.40
N ASN A 3 16.76 -7.48 -0.48
CA ASN A 3 15.80 -8.59 -0.52
C ASN A 3 14.33 -8.15 -0.31
N PHE A 4 14.11 -7.04 0.40
CA PHE A 4 12.76 -6.49 0.59
C PHE A 4 12.26 -5.84 -0.69
N ILE A 5 13.09 -5.00 -1.32
CA ILE A 5 12.74 -4.32 -2.58
C ILE A 5 12.44 -5.34 -3.66
N ILE A 6 13.24 -6.41 -3.79
CA ILE A 6 12.97 -7.48 -4.76
C ILE A 6 11.62 -8.16 -4.51
N LYS A 7 11.32 -8.52 -3.25
CA LYS A 7 10.03 -9.14 -2.90
C LYS A 7 8.86 -8.19 -3.15
N LEU A 8 9.02 -6.91 -2.81
CA LEU A 8 8.01 -5.89 -3.04
C LEU A 8 7.78 -5.65 -4.53
N SER A 9 8.84 -5.61 -5.34
CA SER A 9 8.73 -5.47 -6.79
C SER A 9 8.01 -6.67 -7.41
N ILE A 10 8.32 -7.90 -7.00
CA ILE A 10 7.61 -9.10 -7.46
C ILE A 10 6.13 -9.05 -7.05
N PHE A 11 5.84 -8.68 -5.80
CA PHE A 11 4.47 -8.52 -5.32
C PHE A 11 3.71 -7.44 -6.08
N THR A 12 4.34 -6.29 -6.31
CA THR A 12 3.78 -5.17 -7.08
C THR A 12 3.51 -5.58 -8.52
N LEU A 13 4.41 -6.35 -9.14
CA LEU A 13 4.21 -6.90 -10.49
C LEU A 13 3.02 -7.88 -10.52
N MET A 14 2.89 -8.74 -9.52
CA MET A 14 1.78 -9.68 -9.41
C MET A 14 0.43 -8.94 -9.24
N VAL A 15 0.39 -7.92 -8.38
CA VAL A 15 -0.78 -7.05 -8.20
C VAL A 15 -1.09 -6.28 -9.49
N ALA A 16 -0.09 -5.78 -10.20
CA ALA A 16 -0.28 -5.12 -11.50
C ALA A 16 -0.88 -6.08 -12.55
N THR A 17 -0.42 -7.33 -12.61
CA THR A 17 -1.00 -8.35 -13.50
C THR A 17 -2.46 -8.67 -13.14
N ILE A 18 -2.78 -8.77 -11.85
CA ILE A 18 -4.17 -8.97 -11.40
C ILE A 18 -5.05 -7.78 -11.81
N ASN A 19 -4.56 -6.55 -11.64
CA ASN A 19 -5.28 -5.35 -12.08
C ASN A 19 -5.43 -5.30 -13.61
N PHE A 20 -4.43 -5.72 -14.36
CA PHE A 20 -4.51 -5.81 -15.82
C PHE A 20 -5.57 -6.81 -16.27
N CYS A 21 -5.61 -8.00 -15.66
CA CYS A 21 -6.67 -8.97 -15.87
C CYS A 21 -8.04 -8.41 -15.48
N TRP A 22 -8.13 -7.68 -14.36
CA TRP A 22 -9.38 -7.06 -13.91
C TRP A 22 -9.92 -6.06 -14.95
N ILE A 23 -9.07 -5.17 -15.47
CA ILE A 23 -9.46 -4.21 -16.52
C ILE A 23 -9.94 -4.93 -17.78
N ARG A 24 -9.34 -6.09 -18.12
CA ARG A 24 -9.67 -6.82 -19.35
C ARG A 24 -10.97 -7.64 -19.27
N PHE A 25 -11.29 -8.18 -18.09
CA PHE A 25 -12.43 -9.09 -17.90
C PHE A 25 -13.61 -8.49 -17.12
N ALA A 26 -13.41 -7.40 -16.38
CA ALA A 26 -14.48 -6.78 -15.61
C ALA A 26 -15.36 -5.85 -16.47
N PRO A 27 -16.67 -5.76 -16.19
CA PRO A 27 -17.58 -4.83 -16.86
C PRO A 27 -17.15 -3.37 -16.61
N LEU A 28 -17.34 -2.50 -17.61
CA LEU A 28 -16.87 -1.11 -17.61
C LEU A 28 -17.32 -0.30 -16.37
N GLU A 29 -18.49 -0.61 -15.80
CA GLU A 29 -19.02 0.06 -14.61
C GLU A 29 -18.19 -0.18 -13.33
N LYS A 30 -17.38 -1.24 -13.31
CA LYS A 30 -16.51 -1.60 -12.17
C LYS A 30 -15.04 -1.31 -12.43
N HIS A 31 -14.72 -0.60 -13.52
CA HIS A 31 -13.35 -0.20 -13.77
C HIS A 31 -12.94 0.80 -12.70
N VAL A 32 -11.83 0.49 -12.03
CA VAL A 32 -11.23 1.40 -11.08
C VAL A 32 -10.42 2.41 -11.88
N PRO A 33 -10.84 3.68 -11.94
CA PRO A 33 -10.11 4.69 -12.68
C PRO A 33 -8.75 4.92 -12.03
N HIS A 34 -7.74 5.19 -12.87
CA HIS A 34 -6.36 5.49 -12.42
C HIS A 34 -5.68 4.37 -11.60
N ILE A 35 -6.03 3.10 -11.84
CA ILE A 35 -5.43 1.91 -11.18
C ILE A 35 -3.89 1.94 -11.17
N TRP A 36 -3.26 2.41 -12.24
CA TRP A 36 -1.80 2.43 -12.35
C TRP A 36 -1.16 3.44 -11.39
N PHE A 37 -1.75 4.62 -11.26
CA PHE A 37 -1.31 5.64 -10.30
C PHE A 37 -1.43 5.12 -8.87
N MET A 38 -2.49 4.37 -8.61
CA MET A 38 -2.79 3.81 -7.32
C MET A 38 -1.80 2.71 -6.91
N VAL A 39 -1.49 1.79 -7.83
CA VAL A 39 -0.44 0.78 -7.59
C VAL A 39 0.92 1.44 -7.35
N ALA A 40 1.28 2.45 -8.14
CA ALA A 40 2.52 3.20 -7.95
C ALA A 40 2.55 3.92 -6.59
N PHE A 41 1.44 4.56 -6.20
CA PHE A 41 1.30 5.25 -4.92
C PHE A 41 1.45 4.28 -3.74
N PHE A 42 0.77 3.13 -3.77
CA PHE A 42 0.89 2.10 -2.74
C PHE A 42 2.31 1.55 -2.65
N ALA A 43 2.94 1.23 -3.78
CA ALA A 43 4.32 0.76 -3.80
C ALA A 43 5.29 1.78 -3.18
N LEU A 44 5.14 3.06 -3.53
CA LEU A 44 5.99 4.15 -3.02
C LEU A 44 5.79 4.33 -1.51
N ILE A 45 4.55 4.36 -1.03
CA ILE A 45 4.23 4.41 0.40
C ILE A 45 4.78 3.18 1.14
N THR A 46 4.67 1.99 0.56
CA THR A 46 5.25 0.78 1.16
C THR A 46 6.77 0.88 1.31
N ILE A 47 7.49 1.34 0.29
CA ILE A 47 8.95 1.57 0.38
C ILE A 47 9.28 2.62 1.43
N LEU A 48 8.58 3.76 1.40
CA LEU A 48 8.86 4.91 2.24
C LEU A 48 8.76 4.54 3.71
N PHE A 49 7.63 3.98 4.16
CA PHE A 49 7.53 3.66 5.58
C PHE A 49 8.30 2.41 5.99
N HIS A 50 8.55 1.44 5.09
CA HIS A 50 9.49 0.36 5.43
C HIS A 50 10.88 0.91 5.74
N TYR A 51 11.34 1.90 4.97
CA TYR A 51 12.59 2.60 5.21
C TYR A 51 12.57 3.37 6.54
N PHE A 52 11.52 4.15 6.79
CA PHE A 52 11.40 4.90 8.04
C PHE A 52 11.32 3.97 9.27
N SER A 53 10.57 2.88 9.21
CA SER A 53 10.49 1.87 10.28
C SER A 53 11.85 1.23 10.57
N LEU A 54 12.60 0.84 9.53
CA LEU A 54 13.97 0.31 9.71
C LEU A 54 14.94 1.35 10.25
N ASN A 55 14.81 2.62 9.88
CA ASN A 55 15.69 3.65 10.41
C ASN A 55 15.39 3.94 11.89
N ALA A 56 14.12 3.88 12.29
CA ALA A 56 13.69 3.99 13.69
C ALA A 56 14.12 2.79 14.56
N SER A 57 14.39 1.62 13.96
CA SER A 57 14.78 0.41 14.71
C SER A 57 16.26 0.36 15.10
N LYS A 58 17.10 1.28 14.63
CA LYS A 58 18.54 1.32 14.98
C LYS A 58 18.82 1.63 16.45
N GLY A 59 17.81 2.08 17.20
CA GLY A 59 17.89 2.34 18.63
C GLY A 59 17.44 1.16 19.48
N ARG A 60 16.12 0.97 19.60
CA ARG A 60 15.49 -0.08 20.41
C ARG A 60 14.31 -0.72 19.68
N PRO A 61 14.05 -2.03 19.87
CA PRO A 61 12.89 -2.71 19.26
C PRO A 61 11.53 -2.11 19.66
N GLN A 62 11.43 -1.50 20.85
CA GLN A 62 10.21 -0.83 21.30
C GLN A 62 9.89 0.44 20.52
N ASP A 63 10.91 1.18 20.07
CA ASP A 63 10.74 2.39 19.28
C ASP A 63 10.26 2.07 17.86
N PHE A 64 10.66 0.91 17.32
CA PHE A 64 10.13 0.38 16.06
C PHE A 64 8.62 0.17 16.12
N ILE A 65 8.11 -0.46 17.19
CA ILE A 65 6.67 -0.75 17.33
C ILE A 65 5.88 0.56 17.43
N ARG A 66 6.36 1.53 18.23
CA ARG A 66 5.73 2.86 18.35
C ARG A 66 5.72 3.59 17.01
N PHE A 67 6.84 3.60 16.31
CA PHE A 67 6.96 4.27 15.01
C PHE A 67 6.08 3.58 13.95
N TYR A 68 6.04 2.26 13.93
CA TYR A 68 5.20 1.48 13.01
C TYR A 68 3.71 1.73 13.24
N MET A 69 3.26 1.79 14.49
CA MET A 69 1.87 2.13 14.81
C MET A 69 1.52 3.54 14.35
N GLY A 70 2.36 4.54 14.65
CA GLY A 70 2.14 5.92 14.19
C GLY A 70 2.16 6.04 12.66
N SER A 71 3.07 5.33 12.01
CA SER A 71 3.18 5.22 10.56
C SER A 71 1.93 4.65 9.91
N THR A 72 1.36 3.59 10.51
CA THR A 72 0.15 2.95 10.02
C THR A 72 -1.05 3.89 10.12
N ALA A 73 -1.19 4.61 11.24
CA ALA A 73 -2.21 5.64 11.39
C ALA A 73 -2.05 6.75 10.34
N LEU A 74 -0.83 7.26 10.14
CA LEU A 74 -0.55 8.28 9.13
C LEU A 74 -0.89 7.80 7.71
N ARG A 75 -0.55 6.55 7.36
CA ARG A 75 -0.94 5.94 6.08
C ARG A 75 -2.44 5.90 5.90
N LEU A 76 -3.18 5.46 6.89
CA LEU A 76 -4.65 5.44 6.85
C LEU A 76 -5.23 6.85 6.60
N PHE A 77 -4.68 7.86 7.27
CA PHE A 77 -5.07 9.25 7.03
C PHE A 77 -4.73 9.70 5.60
N LEU A 78 -3.54 9.38 5.08
CA LEU A 78 -3.17 9.70 3.70
C LEU A 78 -4.08 9.01 2.68
N TYR A 79 -4.48 7.77 2.94
CA TYR A 79 -5.41 7.02 2.09
C TYR A 79 -6.82 7.63 2.10
N LEU A 80 -7.32 8.02 3.27
CA LEU A 80 -8.58 8.75 3.39
C LEU A 80 -8.52 10.08 2.65
N LEU A 81 -7.43 10.84 2.82
CA LEU A 81 -7.24 12.13 2.15
C LEU A 81 -7.22 11.95 0.63
N ALA A 82 -6.51 10.93 0.11
CA ALA A 82 -6.50 10.60 -1.31
C ALA A 82 -7.91 10.28 -1.86
N ILE A 83 -8.71 9.50 -1.14
CA ILE A 83 -10.10 9.18 -1.52
C ILE A 83 -10.97 10.44 -1.51
N VAL A 84 -10.84 11.29 -0.48
CA VAL A 84 -11.60 12.55 -0.37
C VAL A 84 -11.20 13.52 -1.48
N THR A 85 -9.92 13.66 -1.80
CA THR A 85 -9.45 14.49 -2.93
C THR A 85 -9.99 13.95 -4.25
N TYR A 86 -10.03 12.63 -4.44
CA TYR A 86 -10.59 12.02 -5.65
C TYR A 86 -12.08 12.33 -5.85
N ARG A 87 -12.86 12.42 -4.77
CA ARG A 87 -14.29 12.81 -4.82
C ARG A 87 -14.54 14.14 -5.52
N PHE A 88 -13.59 15.08 -5.47
CA PHE A 88 -13.71 16.39 -6.13
C PHE A 88 -13.43 16.32 -7.64
N TYR A 89 -12.73 15.31 -8.12
CA TYR A 89 -12.44 15.11 -9.55
C TYR A 89 -13.55 14.32 -10.25
N ASP A 90 -13.96 13.18 -9.68
CA ASP A 90 -14.91 12.28 -10.32
C ASP A 90 -15.88 11.64 -9.31
N LYS A 91 -17.14 12.09 -9.35
CA LYS A 91 -18.22 11.63 -8.45
C LYS A 91 -18.76 10.23 -8.77
N PRO A 92 -19.01 9.84 -10.05
CA PRO A 92 -19.71 8.58 -10.33
C PRO A 92 -18.84 7.34 -10.08
N THR A 93 -17.52 7.46 -10.18
CA THR A 93 -16.58 6.34 -10.01
C THR A 93 -15.96 6.27 -8.61
N LEU A 94 -16.45 7.04 -7.64
CA LEU A 94 -15.88 7.10 -6.28
C LEU A 94 -15.96 5.75 -5.57
N ILE A 95 -17.10 5.06 -5.66
CA ILE A 95 -17.33 3.78 -4.99
C ILE A 95 -16.36 2.69 -5.49
N PRO A 96 -16.23 2.42 -6.81
CA PRO A 96 -15.26 1.45 -7.29
C PRO A 96 -13.82 1.87 -6.97
N PHE A 97 -13.51 3.17 -7.00
CA PHE A 97 -12.20 3.69 -6.59
C PHE A 97 -11.88 3.37 -5.12
N ALA A 98 -12.78 3.71 -4.20
CA ALA A 98 -12.60 3.46 -2.76
C ALA A 98 -12.50 1.96 -2.44
N LEU A 99 -13.30 1.12 -3.09
CA LEU A 99 -13.24 -0.34 -2.95
C LEU A 99 -11.91 -0.91 -3.44
N GLY A 100 -11.44 -0.46 -4.62
CA GLY A 100 -10.11 -0.79 -5.10
C GLY A 100 -9.03 -0.38 -4.11
N PHE A 101 -9.21 0.75 -3.43
CA PHE A 101 -8.26 1.34 -2.49
C PHE A 101 -8.16 0.53 -1.22
N MET A 102 -9.31 0.10 -0.72
CA MET A 102 -9.39 -0.82 0.39
C MET A 102 -8.76 -2.17 0.05
N ALA A 103 -9.03 -2.73 -1.13
CA ALA A 103 -8.45 -4.02 -1.54
C ALA A 103 -6.91 -3.96 -1.65
N HIS A 104 -6.37 -2.92 -2.28
CA HIS A 104 -4.93 -2.69 -2.36
C HIS A 104 -4.32 -2.46 -0.98
N TYR A 105 -4.98 -1.70 -0.12
CA TYR A 105 -4.56 -1.51 1.26
C TYR A 105 -4.37 -2.83 1.99
N PHE A 106 -5.36 -3.72 1.94
CA PHE A 106 -5.25 -5.03 2.58
C PHE A 106 -4.12 -5.86 1.96
N LEU A 107 -4.03 -5.93 0.64
CA LEU A 107 -2.98 -6.70 -0.06
C LEU A 107 -1.57 -6.24 0.36
N PHE A 108 -1.28 -4.94 0.29
CA PHE A 108 0.02 -4.41 0.64
C PHE A 108 0.31 -4.51 2.15
N THR A 109 -0.70 -4.32 3.01
CA THR A 109 -0.53 -4.42 4.47
C THR A 109 -0.26 -5.86 4.90
N VAL A 110 -1.03 -6.84 4.39
CA VAL A 110 -0.84 -8.27 4.68
C VAL A 110 0.52 -8.76 4.17
N PHE A 111 1.00 -8.22 3.05
CA PHE A 111 2.34 -8.53 2.57
C PHE A 111 3.45 -7.92 3.45
N GLU A 112 3.28 -6.68 3.89
CA GLU A 112 4.30 -5.93 4.61
C GLU A 112 4.46 -6.39 6.07
N VAL A 113 3.36 -6.58 6.81
CA VAL A 113 3.36 -6.90 8.25
C VAL A 113 4.25 -8.12 8.59
N PRO A 114 4.13 -9.29 7.91
CA PRO A 114 4.92 -10.47 8.24
C PRO A 114 6.41 -10.26 7.93
N ILE A 115 6.74 -9.47 6.90
CA ILE A 115 8.13 -9.18 6.55
C ILE A 115 8.72 -8.25 7.60
N LEU A 116 7.98 -7.22 8.01
CA LEU A 116 8.40 -6.31 9.08
C LEU A 116 8.64 -7.05 10.40
N LEU A 117 7.73 -7.96 10.78
CA LEU A 117 7.87 -8.79 11.98
C LEU A 117 9.09 -9.72 11.92
N LYS A 118 9.39 -10.30 10.76
CA LYS A 118 10.59 -11.12 10.57
C LYS A 118 11.88 -10.31 10.68
N GLU A 119 11.90 -9.08 10.17
CA GLU A 119 13.05 -8.18 10.30
C GLU A 119 13.20 -7.70 11.76
N LEU A 120 12.09 -7.40 12.46
CA LEU A 120 12.11 -7.08 13.89
C LEU A 120 12.67 -8.22 14.75
N LYS A 121 12.28 -9.47 14.48
CA LYS A 121 12.76 -10.63 15.24
C LYS A 121 14.26 -10.93 15.00
N LYS A 122 14.86 -10.36 13.95
CA LYS A 122 16.30 -10.50 13.66
C LYS A 122 17.16 -9.41 14.30
N LEU A 123 16.56 -8.31 14.74
CA LEU A 123 17.20 -7.23 15.49
C LEU A 123 17.29 -7.59 16.98
#